data_AF-A0A0Q5P3C8-F1
#
_entry.id   AF-A0A0Q5P3C8-F1
#
_cell.length_a   1.000
_cell.length_b   1.000
_cell.length_c   1.000
_cell.angle_alpha   90.00
_cell.angle_beta   90.00
_cell.angle_gamma   90.00
#
_symmetry.space_group_name_H-M   'P 1'
#
loop_
_entity.id
_entity.type
_entity.pdbx_description
1 polymer ?
#
loop_
_entity_poly.entity_id
_entity_poly.type
_entity_poly.pdbx_seq_one_letter_code
_entity_poly.pdbx_strand_id
1 'polypeptide(L)'
;MVEANDARLQPLIDWFVLHKREWARHNGLNSQWVFSESSRAFWNALLSQASPDAGEFRLFVLTLNGEPCAMNIIAVNAACAYLLANTYDREVARLSPGTVLIDDCVKWAYDRGLDFDFGPGDQSYKFSWTGGLSYTTASFLVLPTVWGRSGHAAKQGVKSLRLMAGRVAGRQTPEVLEADAS
;
A
#
# COMPACT_ATOMS: atom_id res chain seq x y z
N MET A 1 -0.36 17.17 8.86
CA MET A 1 -1.60 16.77 8.15
C MET A 1 -1.88 17.80 7.08
N VAL A 2 -2.29 17.37 5.90
CA VAL A 2 -2.58 18.23 4.75
C VAL A 2 -4.09 18.25 4.53
N GLU A 3 -4.63 19.46 4.36
CA GLU A 3 -6.06 19.66 4.08
C GLU A 3 -6.39 19.33 2.62
N ALA A 4 -7.62 18.91 2.34
CA ALA A 4 -8.04 18.52 0.98
C ALA A 4 -7.89 19.65 -0.06
N ASN A 5 -7.88 20.91 0.38
CA ASN A 5 -7.75 22.08 -0.49
C ASN A 5 -6.31 22.65 -0.54
N ASP A 6 -5.32 21.95 0.04
CA ASP A 6 -3.93 22.41 0.03
C ASP A 6 -3.36 22.37 -1.40
N ALA A 7 -2.78 23.50 -1.85
CA ALA A 7 -2.21 23.63 -3.19
C ALA A 7 -1.08 22.61 -3.46
N ARG A 8 -0.48 22.04 -2.41
CA ARG A 8 0.57 21.02 -2.50
C ARG A 8 0.02 19.60 -2.64
N LEU A 9 -1.30 19.38 -2.57
CA LEU A 9 -1.85 18.04 -2.51
C LEU A 9 -1.45 17.18 -3.73
N GLN A 10 -1.58 17.71 -4.94
CA GLN A 10 -1.20 17.00 -6.17
C GLN A 10 0.28 16.57 -6.19
N PRO A 11 1.28 17.46 -6.00
CA PRO A 11 2.67 17.04 -5.98
C PRO A 11 2.99 16.06 -4.83
N LEU A 12 2.31 16.16 -3.69
CA LEU A 12 2.48 15.20 -2.59
C LEU A 12 1.94 13.81 -2.94
N ILE A 13 0.83 13.72 -3.68
CA ILE A 13 0.29 12.44 -4.16
C ILE A 13 1.22 11.80 -5.20
N ASP A 14 1.76 12.60 -6.11
CA ASP A 14 2.74 12.12 -7.08
C ASP A 14 4.01 11.62 -6.38
N TRP A 15 4.49 12.34 -5.36
CA TRP A 15 5.59 11.89 -4.49
C TRP A 15 5.25 10.55 -3.81
N PHE A 16 4.05 10.43 -3.24
CA PHE A 16 3.60 9.21 -2.57
C PHE A 16 3.60 8.01 -3.52
N VAL A 17 3.04 8.17 -4.72
CA VAL A 17 2.96 7.10 -5.72
C VAL A 17 4.34 6.66 -6.17
N LEU A 18 5.26 7.61 -6.41
CA LEU A 18 6.64 7.32 -6.79
C LEU A 18 7.34 6.47 -5.73
N HIS A 19 7.37 6.95 -4.49
CA HIS A 19 8.06 6.26 -3.39
C HIS A 19 7.40 4.93 -3.05
N LYS A 20 6.07 4.82 -3.19
CA LYS A 20 5.38 3.54 -2.99
C LYS A 20 5.79 2.50 -4.04
N ARG A 21 5.96 2.93 -5.30
CA ARG A 21 6.47 2.07 -6.39
C ARG A 21 7.92 1.66 -6.13
N GLU A 22 8.77 2.56 -5.67
CA GLU A 22 10.16 2.25 -5.31
C GLU A 22 10.26 1.28 -4.14
N TRP A 23 9.48 1.52 -3.08
CA TRP A 23 9.36 0.60 -1.96
C TRP A 23 8.90 -0.79 -2.44
N ALA A 24 7.90 -0.86 -3.32
CA ALA A 24 7.42 -2.12 -3.87
C ALA A 24 8.50 -2.84 -4.69
N ARG A 25 9.23 -2.13 -5.56
CA ARG A 25 10.35 -2.72 -6.32
C ARG A 25 11.43 -3.27 -5.41
N HIS A 26 11.84 -2.50 -4.41
CA HIS A 26 12.87 -2.92 -3.47
C HIS A 26 12.49 -4.18 -2.69
N ASN A 27 11.23 -4.30 -2.30
CA ASN A 27 10.72 -5.47 -1.57
C ASN A 27 10.30 -6.62 -2.51
N GLY A 28 10.68 -6.58 -3.79
CA GLY A 28 10.36 -7.65 -4.76
C GLY A 28 8.86 -7.83 -5.02
N LEU A 29 8.06 -6.81 -4.74
CA LEU A 29 6.61 -6.90 -4.72
C LEU A 29 6.05 -6.70 -6.14
N ASN A 30 5.59 -7.79 -6.76
CA ASN A 30 5.02 -7.76 -8.11
C ASN A 30 3.51 -7.45 -8.09
N SER A 31 3.15 -6.18 -7.85
CA SER A 31 1.75 -5.73 -7.79
C SER A 31 1.34 -4.92 -9.02
N GLN A 32 0.47 -5.48 -9.85
CA GLN A 32 -0.13 -4.77 -10.99
C GLN A 32 -0.84 -3.48 -10.57
N TRP A 33 -1.44 -3.47 -9.37
CA TRP A 33 -2.11 -2.29 -8.84
C TRP A 33 -1.11 -1.16 -8.56
N VAL A 34 -0.07 -1.41 -7.77
CA VAL A 34 0.90 -0.37 -7.35
C VAL A 34 1.57 0.30 -8.54
N PHE A 35 1.87 -0.47 -9.58
CA PHE A 35 2.51 0.04 -10.81
C PHE A 35 1.54 0.57 -11.86
N SER A 36 0.22 0.48 -11.64
CA SER A 36 -0.78 1.01 -12.59
C SER A 36 -0.96 2.52 -12.46
N GLU A 37 -1.42 3.14 -13.55
CA GLU A 37 -1.93 4.51 -13.51
C GLU A 37 -3.29 4.60 -12.81
N SER A 38 -4.07 3.51 -12.79
CA SER A 38 -5.30 3.43 -12.00
C SER A 38 -5.05 3.65 -10.51
N SER A 39 -3.93 3.17 -9.95
CA SER A 39 -3.56 3.43 -8.56
C SER A 39 -3.29 4.92 -8.33
N ARG A 40 -2.58 5.59 -9.24
CA ARG A 40 -2.35 7.03 -9.16
C ARG A 40 -3.66 7.82 -9.23
N ALA A 41 -4.52 7.50 -10.19
CA ALA A 41 -5.83 8.12 -10.35
C ALA A 41 -6.71 7.88 -9.12
N PHE A 42 -6.65 6.69 -8.52
CA PHE A 42 -7.36 6.35 -7.29
C PHE A 42 -6.92 7.23 -6.12
N TRP A 43 -5.62 7.34 -5.82
CA TRP A 43 -5.14 8.18 -4.71
C TRP A 43 -5.48 9.66 -4.92
N ASN A 44 -5.39 10.15 -6.16
CA ASN A 44 -5.81 11.49 -6.53
C ASN A 44 -7.30 11.73 -6.24
N ALA A 45 -8.17 10.84 -6.72
CA ALA A 45 -9.60 10.95 -6.48
C ALA A 45 -9.93 10.83 -4.98
N LEU A 46 -9.29 9.90 -4.27
CA LEU A 46 -9.54 9.64 -2.85
C LEU A 46 -9.22 10.86 -1.97
N LEU A 47 -8.07 11.50 -2.19
CA LEU A 47 -7.59 12.59 -1.35
C LEU A 47 -8.12 13.97 -1.77
N SER A 48 -8.55 14.12 -3.03
CA SER A 48 -9.14 15.38 -3.51
C SER A 48 -10.65 15.48 -3.26
N GLN A 49 -11.30 14.37 -2.85
CA GLN A 49 -12.73 14.37 -2.52
C GLN A 49 -12.97 14.89 -1.10
N ALA A 50 -13.34 16.17 -0.99
CA ALA A 50 -13.81 16.79 0.25
C ALA A 50 -15.31 16.53 0.51
N SER A 51 -15.79 15.31 0.27
CA SER A 51 -17.23 15.01 0.48
C SER A 51 -17.52 14.82 1.96
N PRO A 52 -18.50 15.53 2.55
CA PRO A 52 -18.91 15.33 3.95
C PRO A 52 -19.48 13.93 4.23
N ASP A 53 -20.02 13.26 3.20
CA ASP A 53 -20.70 11.96 3.31
C ASP A 53 -19.80 10.76 3.01
N ALA A 54 -18.64 10.99 2.37
CA ALA A 54 -17.61 9.97 2.23
C ALA A 54 -16.73 10.03 3.48
N GLY A 55 -16.37 8.87 4.05
CA GLY A 55 -15.47 8.82 5.21
C GLY A 55 -14.24 9.71 5.03
N GLU A 56 -13.69 10.20 6.13
CA GLU A 56 -12.70 11.27 6.07
C GLU A 56 -11.31 10.71 5.79
N PHE A 57 -10.73 11.03 4.63
CA PHE A 57 -9.37 10.62 4.27
C PHE A 57 -8.38 11.73 4.60
N ARG A 58 -7.25 11.35 5.19
CA ARG A 58 -6.19 12.26 5.63
C ARG A 58 -4.87 11.87 5.02
N LEU A 59 -4.12 12.87 4.55
CA LEU A 59 -2.71 12.73 4.20
C LEU A 59 -1.84 13.32 5.31
N PHE A 60 -1.06 12.48 5.95
CA PHE A 60 0.00 12.88 6.87
C PHE A 60 1.32 12.91 6.11
N VAL A 61 2.09 13.98 6.30
CA VAL A 61 3.37 14.21 5.64
C VAL A 61 4.39 14.59 6.70
N LEU A 62 5.48 13.83 6.77
CA LEU A 62 6.68 14.20 7.50
C LEU A 62 7.64 14.87 6.53
N THR A 63 8.21 16.00 6.93
CA THR A 63 9.22 16.71 6.14
C THR A 63 10.56 16.72 6.87
N LEU A 64 11.64 16.69 6.10
CA LEU A 64 13.00 16.90 6.55
C LEU A 64 13.58 18.03 5.71
N ASN A 65 13.98 19.14 6.35
CA ASN A 65 14.47 20.35 5.67
C ASN A 65 13.48 20.92 4.63
N GLY A 66 12.18 20.79 4.87
CA GLY A 66 11.13 21.27 3.96
C GLY A 66 10.70 20.28 2.88
N GLU A 67 11.47 19.21 2.66
CA GLU A 67 11.15 18.17 1.67
C GLU A 67 10.40 16.98 2.30
N PRO A 68 9.39 16.40 1.64
CA PRO A 68 8.72 15.21 2.14
C PRO A 68 9.67 14.02 2.27
N CYS A 69 9.60 13.31 3.39
CA CYS A 69 10.41 12.12 3.65
C CYS A 69 9.61 10.90 4.12
N ALA A 70 8.37 11.08 4.59
CA ALA A 70 7.42 10.00 4.81
C ALA A 70 5.98 10.48 4.63
N MET A 71 5.10 9.56 4.26
CA MET A 71 3.66 9.84 4.11
C MET A 71 2.80 8.66 4.55
N ASN A 72 1.71 8.97 5.25
CA ASN A 72 0.65 8.03 5.62
C ASN A 72 -0.68 8.54 5.09
N ILE A 73 -1.44 7.65 4.44
CA ILE A 73 -2.83 7.87 4.05
C ILE A 73 -3.70 7.13 5.07
N ILE A 74 -4.53 7.89 5.78
CA ILE A 74 -5.40 7.40 6.85
C ILE A 74 -6.86 7.58 6.42
N ALA A 75 -7.69 6.55 6.61
CA ALA A 75 -9.14 6.70 6.59
C ALA A 75 -9.66 6.84 8.02
N VAL A 76 -10.62 7.73 8.23
CA VAL A 76 -11.16 8.04 9.56
C VAL A 76 -12.67 7.85 9.53
N ASN A 77 -13.18 7.13 10.53
CA ASN A 77 -14.61 7.07 10.84
C ASN A 77 -14.86 7.56 12.27
N ALA A 78 -16.09 7.40 12.76
CA ALA A 78 -16.50 7.90 14.08
C ALA A 78 -15.73 7.30 15.27
N ALA A 79 -15.05 6.16 15.11
CA ALA A 79 -14.40 5.44 16.21
C ALA A 79 -12.95 5.02 15.93
N CYS A 80 -12.51 5.00 14.66
CA CYS A 80 -11.25 4.40 14.27
C CYS A 80 -10.57 5.13 13.11
N ALA A 81 -9.24 5.18 13.18
CA ALA A 81 -8.34 5.63 12.14
C ALA A 81 -7.60 4.42 11.54
N TYR A 82 -7.72 4.21 10.23
CA TYR A 82 -7.15 3.08 9.50
C TYR A 82 -5.95 3.52 8.65
N LEU A 83 -4.78 2.93 8.89
CA LEU A 83 -3.60 3.09 8.05
C LEU A 83 -3.79 2.36 6.72
N LEU A 84 -4.29 3.08 5.70
CA LEU A 84 -4.55 2.51 4.39
C LEU A 84 -3.26 2.22 3.63
N ALA A 85 -2.36 3.18 3.64
CA ALA A 85 -1.09 3.05 2.95
C ALA A 85 -0.04 3.99 3.53
N ASN A 86 1.19 3.50 3.59
CA ASN A 86 2.36 4.28 3.97
C ASN A 86 3.48 4.11 2.96
N THR A 87 4.34 5.13 2.91
CA THR A 87 5.61 5.10 2.20
C THR A 87 6.59 6.08 2.83
N TYR A 88 7.86 5.94 2.48
CA TYR A 88 8.92 6.83 2.93
C TYR A 88 10.03 6.91 1.89
N ASP A 89 10.84 7.95 1.99
CA ASP A 89 12.08 8.09 1.24
C ASP A 89 13.12 7.11 1.79
N ARG A 90 13.57 6.21 0.91
CA ARG A 90 14.53 5.16 1.25
C ARG A 90 15.93 5.70 1.50
N GLU A 91 16.30 6.86 0.97
CA GLU A 91 17.62 7.47 1.21
C GLU A 91 17.82 7.84 2.68
N VAL A 92 16.72 8.18 3.37
CA VAL A 92 16.70 8.51 4.80
C VAL A 92 16.13 7.38 5.66
N ALA A 93 16.06 6.15 5.15
CA ALA A 93 15.53 4.98 5.87
C ALA A 93 16.15 4.77 7.26
N ARG A 94 17.45 5.08 7.41
CA ARG A 94 18.19 4.97 8.69
C ARG A 94 17.60 5.82 9.82
N LEU A 95 16.86 6.88 9.48
CA LEU A 95 16.19 7.76 10.44
C LEU A 95 14.80 7.25 10.84
N SER A 96 14.35 6.13 10.27
CA SER A 96 13.02 5.55 10.51
C SER A 96 11.85 6.54 10.33
N PRO A 97 11.83 7.37 9.26
CA PRO A 97 10.84 8.44 9.11
C PRO A 97 9.40 7.92 9.07
N GLY A 98 9.19 6.71 8.52
CA GLY A 98 7.88 6.05 8.54
C GLY A 98 7.40 5.72 9.95
N THR A 99 8.29 5.29 10.85
CA THR A 99 7.97 5.00 12.26
C THR A 99 7.64 6.29 13.02
N VAL A 100 8.43 7.34 12.81
CA VAL A 100 8.18 8.66 13.42
C VAL A 100 6.80 9.19 13.00
N LEU A 101 6.48 9.11 11.70
CA LEU A 101 5.18 9.57 11.22
C LEU A 101 4.01 8.72 11.72
N ILE A 102 4.22 7.42 11.93
CA ILE A 102 3.21 6.55 12.55
C ILE A 102 2.95 6.96 14.00
N ASP A 103 3.99 7.26 14.79
CA ASP A 103 3.83 7.74 16.17
C ASP A 103 2.93 8.97 16.24
N ASP A 104 3.18 9.96 15.36
CA ASP A 104 2.34 11.16 15.24
C ASP A 104 0.88 10.83 14.84
N CYS A 105 0.69 9.87 13.92
CA CYS A 105 -0.66 9.44 13.49
C CYS A 105 -1.42 8.75 14.64
N VAL A 106 -0.73 7.89 15.39
CA VAL A 106 -1.29 7.17 16.53
C VAL A 106 -1.65 8.15 17.64
N LYS A 107 -0.73 9.07 18.00
CA LYS A 107 -1.01 10.14 18.96
C LYS A 107 -2.21 10.99 18.53
N TRP A 108 -2.27 11.38 17.26
CA TRP A 108 -3.38 12.17 16.72
C TRP A 108 -4.74 11.48 16.88
N ALA A 109 -4.80 10.15 16.67
CA ALA A 109 -6.00 9.35 16.85
C ALA A 109 -6.40 9.24 18.32
N TYR A 110 -5.45 8.93 19.20
CA TYR A 110 -5.69 8.86 20.65
C TYR A 110 -6.17 10.18 21.25
N ASP A 111 -5.56 11.30 20.85
CA ASP A 111 -5.98 12.64 21.30
C ASP A 111 -7.44 12.97 20.89
N ARG A 112 -8.03 12.19 19.97
CA ARG A 112 -9.42 12.29 19.50
C ARG A 112 -10.33 11.17 19.99
N GLY A 113 -9.82 10.28 20.85
CA GLY A 113 -10.57 9.11 21.33
C GLY A 113 -10.85 8.06 20.25
N LEU A 114 -10.01 7.99 19.22
CA LEU A 114 -10.12 7.01 18.14
C LEU A 114 -9.17 5.84 18.38
N ASP A 115 -9.61 4.63 18.04
CA ASP A 115 -8.73 3.48 17.87
C ASP A 115 -7.83 3.67 16.63
N PHE A 116 -6.66 3.02 16.61
CA PHE A 116 -5.77 3.03 15.46
C PHE A 116 -5.55 1.62 14.90
N ASP A 117 -5.96 1.41 13.65
CA ASP A 117 -5.88 0.14 12.95
C ASP A 117 -4.79 0.19 11.86
N PHE A 118 -3.83 -0.72 11.93
CA PHE A 118 -2.70 -0.79 10.99
C PHE A 118 -3.05 -1.47 9.65
N GLY A 119 -4.27 -1.99 9.51
CA GLY A 119 -4.76 -2.72 8.36
C GLY A 119 -4.14 -4.12 8.21
N PRO A 120 -4.55 -4.86 7.17
CA PRO A 120 -4.08 -6.23 6.93
C PRO A 120 -2.59 -6.29 6.57
N GLY A 121 -1.97 -7.44 6.85
CA GLY A 121 -0.57 -7.73 6.53
C GLY A 121 0.25 -8.11 7.76
N ASP A 122 1.38 -8.74 7.51
CA ASP A 122 2.30 -9.33 8.49
C ASP A 122 3.60 -8.54 8.61
N GLN A 123 3.59 -7.24 8.29
CA GLN A 123 4.77 -6.40 8.42
C GLN A 123 5.21 -6.31 9.88
N SER A 124 6.47 -6.65 10.15
CA SER A 124 7.04 -6.76 11.51
C SER A 124 6.78 -5.54 12.39
N TYR A 125 6.83 -4.33 11.81
CA TYR A 125 6.59 -3.08 12.55
C TYR A 125 5.18 -3.00 13.15
N LYS A 126 4.17 -3.65 12.56
CA LYS A 126 2.79 -3.60 13.09
C LYS A 126 2.69 -4.27 14.45
N PHE A 127 3.40 -5.39 14.63
CA PHE A 127 3.38 -6.16 15.87
C PHE A 127 3.94 -5.38 17.06
N SER A 128 4.96 -4.54 16.85
CA SER A 128 5.49 -3.70 17.93
C SER A 128 4.49 -2.64 18.39
N TRP A 129 3.66 -2.12 17.48
CA TRP A 129 2.62 -1.14 17.82
C TRP A 129 1.40 -1.77 18.49
N THR A 130 0.99 -2.95 18.05
CA THR A 130 -0.23 -3.59 18.56
C THR A 130 -0.01 -4.48 19.78
N GLY A 131 1.24 -4.65 20.23
CA GLY A 131 1.58 -5.64 21.25
C GLY A 131 1.24 -7.06 20.82
N GLY A 132 1.24 -7.33 19.50
CA GLY A 132 0.83 -8.61 18.93
C GLY A 132 -0.67 -8.79 18.72
N LEU A 133 -1.51 -7.83 19.10
CA LEU A 133 -2.95 -7.89 18.85
C LEU A 133 -3.22 -7.84 17.34
N SER A 134 -4.09 -8.73 16.88
CA SER A 134 -4.56 -8.80 15.50
C SER A 134 -5.94 -9.45 15.46
N TYR A 135 -6.67 -9.25 14.36
CA TYR A 135 -7.96 -9.88 14.12
C TYR A 135 -8.03 -10.36 12.66
N THR A 136 -8.89 -11.35 12.41
CA THR A 136 -9.07 -11.90 11.07
C THR A 136 -10.00 -11.03 10.25
N THR A 137 -9.57 -10.64 9.05
CA THR A 137 -10.43 -10.06 8.02
C THR A 137 -10.82 -11.11 7.00
N ALA A 138 -12.06 -11.07 6.52
CA ALA A 138 -12.56 -12.01 5.53
C ALA A 138 -13.25 -11.27 4.37
N SER A 139 -12.92 -11.67 3.15
CA SER A 139 -13.58 -11.19 1.94
C SER A 139 -14.42 -12.32 1.36
N PHE A 140 -15.72 -12.08 1.17
CA PHE A 140 -16.63 -13.05 0.60
C PHE A 140 -16.94 -12.68 -0.85
N LEU A 141 -16.85 -13.66 -1.74
CA LEU A 141 -17.33 -13.54 -3.11
C LEU A 141 -18.57 -14.41 -3.27
N VAL A 142 -19.74 -13.77 -3.41
CA VAL A 142 -21.01 -14.47 -3.63
C VAL A 142 -21.33 -14.46 -5.13
N LEU A 143 -21.45 -15.65 -5.72
CA LEU A 143 -21.78 -15.85 -7.13
C LEU A 143 -23.14 -16.55 -7.22
N PRO A 144 -24.24 -15.79 -7.12
CA PRO A 144 -25.58 -16.39 -6.99
C PRO A 144 -25.99 -17.12 -8.27
N THR A 145 -25.47 -16.71 -9.43
CA THR A 145 -25.84 -17.26 -10.73
C THR A 145 -24.86 -18.33 -11.22
N VAL A 146 -25.36 -19.26 -12.04
CA VAL A 146 -24.52 -20.22 -12.76
C VAL A 146 -23.50 -19.51 -13.67
N TRP A 147 -23.89 -18.38 -14.27
CA TRP A 147 -23.01 -17.54 -15.09
C TRP A 147 -21.87 -16.93 -14.28
N GLY A 148 -22.16 -16.43 -13.08
CA GLY A 148 -21.13 -15.92 -12.17
C GLY A 148 -20.14 -17.00 -11.77
N ARG A 149 -20.62 -18.21 -11.45
CA ARG A 149 -19.77 -19.36 -11.12
C ARG A 149 -18.89 -19.79 -12.30
N SER A 150 -19.48 -19.95 -13.49
CA SER A 150 -18.75 -20.32 -14.71
C SER A 150 -17.74 -19.25 -15.13
N GLY A 151 -18.11 -17.98 -15.08
CA GLY A 151 -17.22 -16.86 -15.39
C GLY A 151 -16.04 -16.76 -14.42
N HIS A 152 -16.27 -16.97 -13.12
CA HIS A 152 -15.20 -17.02 -12.13
C HIS A 152 -14.27 -18.21 -12.37
N ALA A 153 -14.81 -19.41 -12.62
CA ALA A 153 -14.03 -20.59 -12.92
C ALA A 153 -13.13 -20.40 -14.16
N ALA A 154 -13.67 -19.83 -15.24
CA ALA A 154 -12.91 -19.51 -16.44
C ALA A 154 -11.76 -18.52 -16.14
N LYS A 155 -12.02 -17.45 -15.38
CA LYS A 155 -11.01 -16.46 -14.99
C LYS A 155 -9.89 -17.09 -14.14
N GLN A 156 -10.23 -17.98 -13.20
CA GLN A 156 -9.25 -18.70 -12.40
C GLN A 156 -8.42 -19.68 -13.26
N GLY A 157 -9.06 -20.38 -14.20
CA GLY A 157 -8.38 -21.26 -15.15
C GLY A 157 -7.31 -20.52 -15.97
N VAL A 158 -7.67 -19.36 -16.54
CA VAL A 158 -6.73 -18.49 -17.28
C VAL A 158 -5.57 -18.02 -16.39
N LYS A 159 -5.85 -17.62 -15.15
CA LYS A 159 -4.81 -17.16 -14.21
C LYS A 159 -3.83 -18.29 -13.88
N SER A 160 -4.32 -19.49 -13.60
CA SER A 160 -3.49 -20.67 -13.33
C SER A 160 -2.61 -21.06 -14.52
N LEU A 161 -3.17 -21.05 -15.73
CA LEU A 161 -2.41 -21.31 -16.96
C LEU A 161 -1.30 -20.28 -17.18
N ARG A 162 -1.57 -18.98 -16.96
CA ARG A 162 -0.53 -17.93 -17.06
C ARG A 162 0.60 -18.12 -16.04
N LEU A 163 0.27 -18.51 -14.81
CA LEU A 163 1.27 -18.80 -13.78
C LEU A 163 2.12 -20.02 -14.13
N MET A 164 1.51 -21.08 -14.69
CA MET A 164 2.25 -22.26 -15.15
C MET A 164 3.16 -21.92 -16.34
N ALA A 165 2.67 -21.20 -17.34
CA ALA A 165 3.46 -20.76 -18.47
C ALA A 165 4.65 -19.88 -18.04
N GLY A 166 4.43 -18.95 -17.09
CA GLY A 166 5.49 -18.12 -16.51
C GLY A 166 6.55 -18.93 -15.75
N ARG A 167 6.17 -20.01 -15.06
CA ARG A 167 7.11 -20.92 -14.39
C ARG A 167 7.91 -21.80 -15.35
N VAL A 168 7.30 -22.20 -16.47
CA VAL A 168 7.99 -22.94 -17.53
C VAL A 168 8.98 -22.03 -18.26
N ALA A 169 8.58 -20.81 -18.59
CA ALA A 169 9.47 -19.81 -19.20
C ALA A 169 10.60 -19.36 -18.26
N GLY A 170 10.33 -19.23 -16.95
CA GLY A 170 11.34 -18.90 -15.94
C GLY A 170 12.28 -20.05 -15.56
N ARG A 171 12.08 -21.26 -16.10
CA ARG A 171 12.94 -22.44 -15.86
C ARG A 171 14.08 -22.58 -16.87
N GLN A 172 14.21 -21.70 -17.86
CA GLN A 172 15.42 -21.63 -18.67
C GLN A 172 16.52 -20.95 -17.82
N THR A 173 17.37 -21.77 -17.19
CA THR A 173 18.57 -21.33 -16.45
C THR A 173 19.82 -21.77 -17.24
N PRO A 174 20.99 -21.19 -16.92
CA PRO A 174 21.97 -20.68 -17.88
C PRO A 174 22.72 -21.79 -18.62
N GLU A 175 23.16 -21.49 -19.83
CA GLU A 175 24.13 -22.31 -20.54
C GLU A 175 25.47 -22.23 -19.78
N VAL A 176 25.74 -23.24 -18.95
CA VAL A 176 27.08 -23.56 -18.47
C VAL A 176 27.77 -24.31 -19.61
N LEU A 177 28.78 -23.68 -20.19
CA LEU A 177 29.88 -24.38 -20.85
C LEU A 177 31.14 -24.08 -20.04
N GLU A 178 31.57 -25.10 -19.28
CA GLU A 178 32.88 -25.16 -18.64
C GLU A 178 33.99 -25.22 -19.69
N ALA A 179 35.09 -24.55 -19.35
CA ALA A 179 36.49 -24.88 -19.58
C ALA A 179 36.98 -25.21 -21.01
N ASP A 180 37.90 -24.37 -21.52
CA ASP A 180 39.26 -24.87 -21.80
C ASP A 180 40.33 -23.76 -21.90
N ALA A 181 41.43 -24.02 -21.20
CA ALA A 181 42.83 -23.65 -21.46
C ALA A 181 43.30 -22.18 -21.62
N SER A 182 43.87 -21.63 -20.53
CA SER A 182 45.32 -21.25 -20.38
C SER A 182 45.50 -20.00 -19.52
#